data_AF-A0A5C3L837-F1
#
_entry.id   AF-A0A5C3L837-F1
#
_cell.length_a   1.000
_cell.length_b   1.000
_cell.length_c   1.000
_cell.angle_alpha   90.00
_cell.angle_beta   90.00
_cell.angle_gamma   90.00
#
_symmetry.space_group_name_H-M   'P 1'
#
loop_
_entity.id
_entity.type
_entity.pdbx_description
1 polymer ?
#
loop_
_entity_poly.entity_id
_entity_poly.type
_entity_poly.pdbx_seq_one_letter_code
_entity_poly.pdbx_strand_id
1 'polypeptide(L)'
;MFSMFKKSKRHGPIPTSSVLEHTSTLVPTAKATRQCEISRLTLKSNVMFRPSWYLYTEHIIHQSHNTLTHLYLHDIMLSMYDWHAILPSWSFPRLLAFSLGSRLQVAFPDFFRFLLRHPSITVLDLSLCSLIGTVYLPSNAQRRVLPRLDKISASADYLVPLLVAEPHLFPKLRSIVVVDETARGPSHVDNVLELVMRRAAGGEISVTAQ
;
A
#
# COMPACT_ATOMS: atom_id res chain seq x y z
N MET A 1 2.27 16.97 -74.15
CA MET A 1 0.89 16.62 -73.75
C MET A 1 0.79 16.93 -72.26
N PHE A 2 -0.08 17.86 -71.84
CA PHE A 2 -0.13 18.39 -70.47
C PHE A 2 -1.57 18.52 -69.97
N SER A 3 -1.77 18.48 -68.65
CA SER A 3 -3.08 18.63 -67.99
C SER A 3 -3.56 20.08 -67.95
N MET A 4 -4.89 20.30 -67.99
CA MET A 4 -5.52 21.57 -67.64
C MET A 4 -6.88 21.38 -66.95
N PHE A 5 -7.14 22.18 -65.91
CA PHE A 5 -8.44 22.33 -65.24
C PHE A 5 -9.39 23.25 -66.03
N LYS A 6 -10.71 23.11 -65.79
CA LYS A 6 -11.73 24.17 -66.02
C LYS A 6 -12.78 24.19 -64.90
N LYS A 7 -13.40 25.36 -64.67
CA LYS A 7 -14.36 25.68 -63.59
C LYS A 7 -15.67 26.27 -64.15
N SER A 8 -16.83 26.00 -63.53
CA SER A 8 -17.95 26.96 -63.25
C SER A 8 -19.11 26.20 -62.53
N LYS A 9 -19.77 26.62 -61.43
CA LYS A 9 -20.59 27.82 -61.09
C LYS A 9 -21.92 27.88 -61.90
N ARG A 10 -23.15 28.12 -61.36
CA ARG A 10 -23.64 28.70 -60.06
C ARG A 10 -25.12 28.32 -59.69
N HIS A 11 -25.55 28.59 -58.43
CA HIS A 11 -26.93 28.80 -57.88
C HIS A 11 -27.99 27.64 -58.03
N GLY A 12 -29.05 27.46 -57.23
CA GLY A 12 -29.75 28.17 -56.11
C GLY A 12 -31.25 28.36 -56.44
N PRO A 13 -32.27 28.03 -55.58
CA PRO A 13 -32.45 28.53 -54.19
C PRO A 13 -33.07 27.51 -53.18
N ILE A 14 -33.82 27.99 -52.17
CA ILE A 14 -34.37 27.39 -50.91
C ILE A 14 -35.72 28.13 -50.62
N PRO A 15 -36.76 27.66 -49.85
CA PRO A 15 -36.90 26.55 -48.87
C PRO A 15 -38.00 25.49 -49.29
N THR A 16 -38.90 24.81 -48.53
CA THR A 16 -39.44 24.90 -47.13
C THR A 16 -40.19 23.63 -46.65
N SER A 17 -40.27 23.46 -45.31
CA SER A 17 -41.29 22.75 -44.48
C SER A 17 -41.64 21.25 -44.69
N SER A 18 -41.34 20.44 -43.67
CA SER A 18 -42.34 19.61 -42.97
C SER A 18 -41.87 19.29 -41.53
N VAL A 19 -42.82 19.16 -40.58
CA VAL A 19 -42.55 18.93 -39.15
C VAL A 19 -43.22 17.63 -38.72
N LEU A 20 -42.43 16.71 -38.16
CA LEU A 20 -42.83 15.65 -37.22
C LEU A 20 -41.63 15.48 -36.28
N GLU A 21 -41.63 16.04 -35.08
CA GLU A 21 -42.36 15.61 -33.87
C GLU A 21 -41.66 14.48 -33.08
N HIS A 22 -41.80 14.54 -31.76
CA HIS A 22 -40.93 13.90 -30.79
C HIS A 22 -41.16 12.40 -30.62
N THR A 23 -40.06 11.66 -30.47
CA THR A 23 -40.00 10.58 -29.48
C THR A 23 -38.71 10.68 -28.66
N SER A 24 -38.82 11.20 -27.44
CA SER A 24 -37.71 11.22 -26.48
C SER A 24 -37.49 9.81 -25.91
N THR A 25 -36.81 8.94 -26.66
CA THR A 25 -36.48 7.58 -26.23
C THR A 25 -35.42 7.63 -25.13
N LEU A 26 -35.93 7.72 -23.89
CA LEU A 26 -35.25 7.66 -22.59
C LEU A 26 -33.79 7.22 -22.65
N VAL A 27 -32.87 8.16 -22.41
CA VAL A 27 -31.51 7.83 -21.96
C VAL A 27 -31.66 6.96 -20.71
N PRO A 28 -31.10 5.74 -20.67
CA PRO A 28 -31.01 4.99 -19.42
C PRO A 28 -30.01 5.72 -18.52
N THR A 29 -30.51 6.63 -17.68
CA THR A 29 -29.71 7.27 -16.63
C THR A 29 -29.31 6.18 -15.66
N ALA A 30 -28.17 5.54 -15.95
CA ALA A 30 -27.59 4.48 -15.15
C ALA A 30 -27.44 5.01 -13.72
N LYS A 31 -28.31 4.52 -12.82
CA LYS A 31 -28.29 4.90 -11.41
C LYS A 31 -26.87 4.68 -10.92
N ALA A 32 -26.19 5.77 -10.56
CA ALA A 32 -24.78 5.73 -10.19
C ALA A 32 -24.57 4.63 -9.16
N THR A 33 -23.97 3.52 -9.59
CA THR A 33 -23.77 2.33 -8.77
C THR A 33 -22.93 2.80 -7.60
N ARG A 34 -23.46 2.75 -6.37
CA ARG A 34 -22.75 3.24 -5.19
C ARG A 34 -21.48 2.42 -5.03
N GLN A 35 -20.38 2.97 -5.53
CA GLN A 35 -19.13 2.27 -5.67
C GLN A 35 -18.60 2.04 -4.26
N CYS A 36 -18.54 0.77 -3.84
CA CYS A 36 -18.28 0.44 -2.45
C CYS A 36 -16.84 0.80 -2.11
N GLU A 37 -16.62 1.91 -1.41
CA GLU A 37 -15.29 2.39 -1.06
C GLU A 37 -14.64 1.47 -0.02
N ILE A 38 -13.83 0.51 -0.49
CA ILE A 38 -13.11 -0.46 0.35
C ILE A 38 -12.03 0.27 1.15
N SER A 39 -12.43 0.78 2.32
CA SER A 39 -11.55 1.52 3.24
C SER A 39 -10.67 0.61 4.10
N ARG A 40 -11.03 -0.67 4.24
CA ARG A 40 -10.27 -1.71 4.96
C ARG A 40 -10.25 -2.99 4.13
N LEU A 41 -9.08 -3.59 3.96
CA LEU A 41 -8.89 -4.86 3.25
C LEU A 41 -8.06 -5.82 4.10
N THR A 42 -8.58 -7.02 4.30
CA THR A 42 -7.84 -8.13 4.94
C THR A 42 -7.71 -9.25 3.93
N LEU A 43 -6.51 -9.45 3.41
CA LEU A 43 -6.19 -10.60 2.58
C LEU A 43 -5.71 -11.72 3.52
N LYS A 44 -6.43 -12.83 3.50
CA LYS A 44 -6.09 -14.05 4.25
C LYS A 44 -6.05 -15.25 3.31
N SER A 45 -5.03 -16.08 3.45
CA SER A 45 -4.75 -17.29 2.63
C SER A 45 -4.27 -17.03 1.19
N ASN A 46 -3.42 -17.94 0.71
CA ASN A 46 -2.90 -18.00 -0.67
C ASN A 46 -3.98 -18.11 -1.76
N VAL A 47 -5.22 -18.49 -1.43
CA VAL A 47 -6.28 -18.69 -2.44
C VAL A 47 -6.49 -17.43 -3.29
N MET A 48 -6.45 -16.26 -2.67
CA MET A 48 -6.59 -14.95 -3.34
C MET A 48 -5.49 -14.65 -4.37
N PHE A 49 -4.36 -15.35 -4.31
CA PHE A 49 -3.20 -15.15 -5.19
C PHE A 49 -3.01 -16.28 -6.20
N ARG A 50 -3.91 -17.28 -6.23
CA ARG A 50 -3.92 -18.29 -7.29
C ARG A 50 -4.39 -17.66 -8.60
N PRO A 51 -3.88 -18.08 -9.79
CA PRO A 51 -4.25 -17.46 -11.06
C PRO A 51 -5.76 -17.35 -11.35
N SER A 52 -6.57 -18.30 -10.85
CA SER A 52 -8.04 -18.29 -10.99
C SER A 52 -8.77 -17.24 -10.12
N TRP A 53 -8.11 -16.68 -9.11
CA TRP A 53 -8.66 -15.65 -8.20
C TRP A 53 -7.87 -14.34 -8.26
N TYR A 54 -6.61 -14.36 -8.70
CA TYR A 54 -5.74 -13.19 -8.69
C TYR A 54 -6.33 -11.99 -9.43
N LEU A 55 -6.98 -12.19 -10.59
CA LEU A 55 -7.67 -11.12 -11.33
C LEU A 55 -8.77 -10.41 -10.51
N TYR A 56 -9.45 -11.14 -9.63
CA TYR A 56 -10.47 -10.58 -8.73
C TYR A 56 -9.84 -9.82 -7.56
N THR A 57 -8.77 -10.36 -6.98
CA THR A 57 -7.96 -9.70 -5.94
C THR A 57 -7.33 -8.41 -6.47
N GLU A 58 -6.73 -8.44 -7.66
CA GLU A 58 -6.14 -7.30 -8.35
C GLU A 58 -7.19 -6.23 -8.69
N HIS A 59 -8.40 -6.64 -9.11
CA HIS A 59 -9.52 -5.72 -9.33
C HIS A 59 -9.94 -5.00 -8.03
N ILE A 60 -10.06 -5.74 -6.91
CA ILE A 60 -10.33 -5.16 -5.58
C ILE A 60 -9.22 -4.18 -5.16
N ILE A 61 -7.95 -4.58 -5.32
CA ILE A 61 -6.78 -3.76 -5.01
C ILE A 61 -6.85 -2.44 -5.80
N HIS A 62 -7.03 -2.48 -7.12
CA HIS A 62 -7.11 -1.27 -7.94
C HIS A 62 -8.34 -0.39 -7.63
N GLN A 63 -9.52 -0.97 -7.39
CA GLN A 63 -10.69 -0.20 -6.95
C GLN A 63 -10.47 0.49 -5.60
N SER A 64 -9.66 -0.11 -4.71
CA SER A 64 -9.36 0.44 -3.39
C SER A 64 -8.24 1.51 -3.37
N HIS A 65 -7.52 1.75 -4.48
CA HIS A 65 -6.34 2.64 -4.53
C HIS A 65 -6.52 3.99 -3.80
N ASN A 66 -7.64 4.68 -4.03
CA ASN A 66 -7.92 6.02 -3.49
C ASN A 66 -8.71 6.03 -2.16
N THR A 67 -9.08 4.85 -1.65
CA THR A 67 -10.03 4.70 -0.54
C THR A 67 -9.49 3.84 0.60
N LEU A 68 -8.53 2.95 0.33
CA LEU A 68 -7.93 2.06 1.31
C LEU A 68 -7.14 2.84 2.38
N THR A 69 -7.49 2.59 3.64
CA THR A 69 -6.86 3.19 4.82
C THR A 69 -6.24 2.14 5.75
N HIS A 70 -6.65 0.88 5.66
CA HIS A 70 -6.08 -0.22 6.44
C HIS A 70 -5.89 -1.45 5.56
N LEU A 71 -4.69 -2.04 5.56
CA LEU A 71 -4.37 -3.26 4.83
C LEU A 71 -3.72 -4.29 5.78
N TYR A 72 -4.28 -5.49 5.79
CA TYR A 72 -3.89 -6.60 6.66
C TYR A 72 -3.58 -7.84 5.80
N LEU A 73 -2.38 -8.43 5.93
CA LEU A 73 -1.92 -9.56 5.11
C LEU A 73 -1.56 -10.75 6.02
N HIS A 74 -2.42 -11.78 6.13
CA HIS A 74 -2.22 -12.88 7.09
C HIS A 74 -2.26 -14.26 6.45
N ASP A 75 -1.40 -15.17 6.88
CA ASP A 75 -1.34 -16.57 6.42
C ASP A 75 -1.17 -16.70 4.88
N ILE A 76 -0.42 -15.77 4.28
CA ILE A 76 -0.08 -15.75 2.85
C ILE A 76 1.36 -16.24 2.67
N MET A 77 1.49 -17.55 2.49
CA MET A 77 2.72 -18.27 2.15
C MET A 77 3.04 -18.12 0.66
N LEU A 78 3.25 -16.88 0.22
CA LEU A 78 3.85 -16.55 -1.08
C LEU A 78 5.37 -16.45 -0.94
N SER A 79 6.11 -16.71 -2.02
CA SER A 79 7.56 -16.60 -2.05
C SER A 79 8.05 -15.16 -2.13
N MET A 80 9.34 -14.93 -1.86
CA MET A 80 9.97 -13.61 -2.05
C MET A 80 9.84 -13.10 -3.50
N TYR A 81 9.87 -13.99 -4.50
CA TYR A 81 9.71 -13.64 -5.91
C TYR A 81 8.29 -13.17 -6.23
N ASP A 82 7.28 -13.82 -5.66
CA ASP A 82 5.87 -13.41 -5.80
C ASP A 82 5.66 -12.02 -5.19
N TRP A 83 6.17 -11.78 -3.98
CA TRP A 83 6.10 -10.48 -3.33
C TRP A 83 6.89 -9.40 -4.07
N HIS A 84 8.04 -9.74 -4.67
CA HIS A 84 8.81 -8.84 -5.53
C HIS A 84 8.02 -8.42 -6.78
N ALA A 85 7.19 -9.30 -7.34
CA ALA A 85 6.32 -8.99 -8.47
C ALA A 85 5.04 -8.23 -8.06
N ILE A 86 4.43 -8.60 -6.93
CA ILE A 86 3.12 -8.09 -6.48
C ILE A 86 3.24 -6.72 -5.81
N LEU A 87 4.16 -6.53 -4.85
CA LEU A 87 4.21 -5.29 -4.07
C LEU A 87 4.40 -4.03 -4.93
N PRO A 88 5.21 -4.00 -6.02
CA PRO A 88 5.38 -2.81 -6.85
C PRO A 88 4.11 -2.26 -7.50
N SER A 89 3.11 -3.09 -7.83
CA SER A 89 1.83 -2.60 -8.37
C SER A 89 0.93 -1.97 -7.30
N TRP A 90 1.23 -2.20 -6.01
CA TRP A 90 0.44 -1.71 -4.89
C TRP A 90 0.87 -0.29 -4.46
N SER A 91 -0.12 0.59 -4.47
CA SER A 91 -0.05 2.01 -4.10
C SER A 91 -1.40 2.39 -3.48
N PHE A 92 -1.35 2.96 -2.28
CA PHE A 92 -2.54 3.34 -1.51
C PHE A 92 -2.29 4.67 -0.79
N PRO A 93 -2.45 5.84 -1.46
CA PRO A 93 -2.02 7.14 -0.90
C PRO A 93 -2.64 7.51 0.46
N ARG A 94 -3.72 6.84 0.87
CA ARG A 94 -4.44 7.06 2.13
C ARG A 94 -4.23 5.96 3.18
N LEU A 95 -3.30 5.02 2.97
CA LEU A 95 -3.00 3.93 3.90
C LEU A 95 -2.47 4.47 5.23
N LEU A 96 -3.21 4.23 6.32
CA LEU A 96 -2.90 4.65 7.69
C LEU A 96 -2.37 3.48 8.53
N ALA A 97 -2.91 2.28 8.34
CA ALA A 97 -2.49 1.08 9.06
C ALA A 97 -2.06 -0.03 8.10
N PHE A 98 -0.90 -0.64 8.37
CA PHE A 98 -0.41 -1.80 7.65
C PHE A 98 0.02 -2.89 8.64
N SER A 99 -0.45 -4.13 8.45
CA SER A 99 -0.11 -5.28 9.28
C SER A 99 0.35 -6.46 8.42
N LEU A 100 1.51 -7.03 8.78
CA LEU A 100 2.06 -8.27 8.23
C LEU A 100 1.88 -9.40 9.24
N GLY A 101 1.07 -10.38 8.86
CA GLY A 101 0.74 -11.55 9.65
C GLY A 101 1.70 -12.73 9.48
N SER A 102 1.34 -13.80 10.15
CA SER A 102 2.06 -15.07 10.21
C SER A 102 2.43 -15.63 8.83
N ARG A 103 3.65 -16.16 8.74
CA ARG A 103 4.20 -16.93 7.60
C ARG A 103 4.37 -16.16 6.28
N LEU A 104 4.31 -14.82 6.30
CA LEU A 104 4.71 -13.99 5.16
C LEU A 104 6.22 -14.11 4.90
N GLN A 105 6.63 -14.22 3.64
CA GLN A 105 8.05 -14.22 3.24
C GLN A 105 8.41 -13.02 2.36
N VAL A 106 8.31 -11.81 2.92
CA VAL A 106 8.68 -10.57 2.21
C VAL A 106 10.14 -10.21 2.54
N ALA A 107 11.00 -10.15 1.53
CA ALA A 107 12.38 -9.69 1.69
C ALA A 107 12.42 -8.20 2.07
N PHE A 108 13.28 -7.83 3.04
CA PHE A 108 13.33 -6.45 3.56
C PHE A 108 13.41 -5.34 2.49
N PRO A 109 14.19 -5.45 1.39
CA PRO A 109 14.26 -4.39 0.38
C PRO A 109 12.93 -4.08 -0.31
N ASP A 110 12.07 -5.08 -0.53
CA ASP A 110 10.79 -4.89 -1.21
C ASP A 110 9.69 -4.41 -0.26
N PHE A 111 9.72 -4.86 0.99
CA PHE A 111 8.97 -4.26 2.09
C PHE A 111 9.33 -2.78 2.28
N PHE A 112 10.63 -2.44 2.30
CA PHE A 112 11.10 -1.06 2.44
C PHE A 112 10.68 -0.16 1.26
N ARG A 113 10.80 -0.67 0.03
CA ARG A 113 10.25 -0.02 -1.18
C ARG A 113 8.74 0.21 -1.08
N PHE A 114 8.00 -0.74 -0.51
CA PHE A 114 6.56 -0.58 -0.26
C PHE A 114 6.30 0.52 0.77
N LEU A 115 6.97 0.54 1.93
CA LEU A 115 6.82 1.60 2.93
C LEU A 115 7.07 3.01 2.36
N LEU A 116 8.12 3.16 1.52
CA LEU A 116 8.45 4.43 0.87
C LEU A 116 7.34 4.98 -0.06
N ARG A 117 6.42 4.14 -0.56
CA ARG A 117 5.23 4.59 -1.32
C ARG A 117 4.07 5.04 -0.42
N HIS A 118 4.13 4.77 0.88
CA HIS A 118 3.02 4.93 1.82
C HIS A 118 3.37 5.84 3.02
N PRO A 119 3.82 7.10 2.80
CA PRO A 119 4.20 8.05 3.87
C PRO A 119 3.01 8.52 4.75
N SER A 120 1.80 8.06 4.43
CA SER A 120 0.56 8.26 5.18
C SER A 120 0.43 7.36 6.40
N ILE A 121 1.18 6.24 6.48
CA ILE A 121 1.06 5.24 7.55
C ILE A 121 1.36 5.87 8.92
N THR A 122 0.45 5.65 9.86
CA THR A 122 0.55 5.99 11.29
C THR A 122 0.74 4.74 12.16
N VAL A 123 0.28 3.57 11.73
CA VAL A 123 0.42 2.30 12.47
C VAL A 123 1.06 1.24 11.58
N LEU A 124 2.18 0.70 12.02
CA LEU A 124 2.87 -0.42 11.36
C LEU A 124 2.98 -1.61 12.32
N ASP A 125 2.47 -2.76 11.91
CA ASP A 125 2.48 -3.99 12.70
C ASP A 125 3.15 -5.14 11.93
N LEU A 126 4.23 -5.66 12.51
CA LEU A 126 5.08 -6.74 12.02
C LEU A 126 5.22 -7.82 13.10
N SER A 127 4.34 -7.82 14.11
CA SER A 127 4.38 -8.71 15.28
C SER A 127 4.46 -10.19 14.94
N LEU A 128 3.93 -10.60 13.78
CA LEU A 128 3.89 -11.99 13.30
C LEU A 128 4.79 -12.22 12.08
N CYS A 129 5.63 -11.26 11.73
CA CYS A 129 6.51 -11.28 10.56
C CYS A 129 7.96 -11.49 11.00
N SER A 130 8.57 -12.60 10.61
CA SER A 130 10.00 -12.83 10.84
C SER A 130 10.84 -12.08 9.80
N LEU A 131 12.02 -11.59 10.21
CA LEU A 131 12.90 -10.83 9.34
C LEU A 131 13.53 -11.73 8.26
N ILE A 132 13.40 -11.34 6.99
CA ILE A 132 14.05 -12.01 5.86
C ILE A 132 15.07 -11.08 5.20
N GLY A 133 16.33 -11.50 5.28
CA GLY A 133 17.50 -10.72 4.86
C GLY A 133 17.92 -9.68 5.90
N THR A 134 18.97 -8.92 5.60
CA THR A 134 19.47 -7.87 6.50
C THR A 134 18.66 -6.58 6.35
N VAL A 135 18.26 -5.96 7.46
CA VAL A 135 17.76 -4.58 7.45
C VAL A 135 18.92 -3.64 7.11
N TYR A 136 18.93 -3.13 5.88
CA TYR A 136 19.85 -2.08 5.45
C TYR A 136 19.06 -0.87 4.96
N LEU A 137 19.12 0.22 5.74
CA LEU A 137 18.65 1.53 5.31
C LEU A 137 19.71 2.10 4.35
N PRO A 138 19.41 2.30 3.05
CA PRO A 138 20.41 2.82 2.12
C PRO A 138 20.75 4.27 2.47
N SER A 139 22.04 4.62 2.44
CA SER A 139 22.57 5.90 2.95
C SER A 139 22.02 7.17 2.27
N ASN A 140 21.30 7.01 1.15
CA ASN A 140 20.59 8.07 0.45
C ASN A 140 19.11 8.22 0.90
N ALA A 141 18.67 7.47 1.91
CA ALA A 141 17.35 7.56 2.54
C ALA A 141 17.17 8.81 3.43
N GLN A 142 17.68 9.97 2.97
CA GLN A 142 17.45 11.30 3.56
C GLN A 142 15.96 11.71 3.58
N ARG A 143 15.09 10.91 2.97
CA ARG A 143 13.64 11.03 3.02
C ARG A 143 13.12 10.22 4.21
N ARG A 144 12.52 10.91 5.19
CA ARG A 144 11.75 10.32 6.30
C ARG A 144 10.85 9.20 5.77
N VAL A 145 11.18 7.95 6.10
CA VAL A 145 10.58 6.78 5.45
C VAL A 145 9.08 6.69 5.74
N LEU A 146 8.69 6.92 6.99
CA LEU A 146 7.28 7.07 7.40
C LEU A 146 7.15 8.30 8.32
N PRO A 147 6.97 9.52 7.76
CA PRO A 147 7.00 10.78 8.52
C PRO A 147 5.79 10.99 9.45
N ARG A 148 4.82 10.06 9.41
CA ARG A 148 3.60 10.06 10.22
C ARG A 148 3.48 8.86 11.16
N LEU A 149 4.46 7.94 11.16
CA LEU A 149 4.42 6.76 12.01
C LEU A 149 4.35 7.16 13.49
N ASP A 150 3.31 6.70 14.16
CA ASP A 150 2.95 7.01 15.55
C ASP A 150 3.07 5.75 16.42
N LYS A 151 2.66 4.59 15.89
CA LYS A 151 2.85 3.27 16.50
C LYS A 151 3.60 2.30 15.59
N ILE A 152 4.58 1.59 16.16
CA ILE A 152 5.19 0.39 15.57
C ILE A 152 5.05 -0.81 16.51
N SER A 153 4.87 -1.99 15.95
CA SER A 153 4.81 -3.29 16.63
C SER A 153 5.67 -4.25 15.81
N ALA A 154 6.75 -4.81 16.39
CA ALA A 154 7.65 -5.72 15.67
C ALA A 154 8.59 -6.49 16.62
N SER A 155 9.27 -7.51 16.10
CA SER A 155 10.37 -8.18 16.80
C SER A 155 11.65 -7.32 16.85
N ALA A 156 12.54 -7.66 17.78
CA ALA A 156 13.83 -6.99 18.00
C ALA A 156 14.66 -6.77 16.72
N ASP A 157 14.68 -7.77 15.83
CA ASP A 157 15.43 -7.78 14.57
C ASP A 157 14.98 -6.69 13.59
N TYR A 158 13.71 -6.26 13.64
CA TYR A 158 13.23 -5.09 12.91
C TYR A 158 13.49 -3.80 13.69
N LEU A 159 13.23 -3.78 15.00
CA LEU A 159 13.24 -2.54 15.79
C LEU A 159 14.64 -1.94 15.96
N VAL A 160 15.67 -2.74 16.25
CA VAL A 160 17.04 -2.24 16.44
C VAL A 160 17.55 -1.49 15.20
N PRO A 161 17.65 -2.11 14.01
CA PRO A 161 18.21 -1.43 12.84
C PRO A 161 17.31 -0.32 12.27
N LEU A 162 15.99 -0.33 12.52
CA LEU A 162 15.11 0.78 12.12
C LEU A 162 15.21 1.98 13.07
N LEU A 163 15.28 1.76 14.39
CA LEU A 163 15.11 2.83 15.38
C LEU A 163 16.42 3.36 15.99
N VAL A 164 17.47 2.53 16.05
CA VAL A 164 18.78 2.91 16.59
C VAL A 164 19.63 3.63 15.52
N ALA A 165 19.63 3.11 14.30
CA ALA A 165 20.48 3.65 13.24
C ALA A 165 20.07 5.07 12.83
N GLU A 166 18.77 5.31 12.63
CA GLU A 166 18.27 6.59 12.09
C GLU A 166 16.97 7.05 12.79
N PRO A 167 17.04 7.45 14.08
CA PRO A 167 15.88 7.85 14.87
C PRO A 167 15.13 9.07 14.30
N HIS A 168 15.75 9.82 13.37
CA HIS A 168 15.17 11.00 12.72
C HIS A 168 14.13 10.66 11.62
N LEU A 169 14.07 9.41 11.14
CA LEU A 169 13.16 8.98 10.07
C LEU A 169 11.70 8.88 10.50
N PHE A 170 11.46 8.65 11.80
CA PHE A 170 10.13 8.48 12.40
C PHE A 170 9.88 9.56 13.47
N PRO A 171 9.79 10.86 13.10
CA PRO A 171 9.76 11.99 14.03
C PRO A 171 8.43 12.14 14.79
N LYS A 172 7.48 11.23 14.60
CA LYS A 172 6.20 11.18 15.31
C LYS A 172 6.00 9.89 16.12
N LEU A 173 6.99 9.00 16.17
CA LEU A 173 6.81 7.70 16.83
C LEU A 173 6.65 7.89 18.34
N ARG A 174 5.55 7.37 18.89
CA ARG A 174 5.13 7.50 20.28
C ARG A 174 4.82 6.17 20.95
N SER A 175 4.49 5.12 20.19
CA SER A 175 4.20 3.80 20.72
C SER A 175 5.09 2.76 20.06
N ILE A 176 5.81 1.98 20.86
CA ILE A 176 6.69 0.90 20.40
C ILE A 176 6.30 -0.36 21.15
N VAL A 177 5.79 -1.35 20.44
CA VAL A 177 5.54 -2.69 20.99
C VAL A 177 6.69 -3.58 20.56
N VAL A 178 7.52 -3.99 21.52
CA VAL A 178 8.54 -5.02 21.32
C VAL A 178 7.85 -6.38 21.47
N VAL A 179 7.90 -7.19 20.43
CA VAL A 179 7.36 -8.55 20.44
C VAL A 179 8.50 -9.54 20.60
N ASP A 180 8.43 -10.37 21.64
CA ASP A 180 9.48 -11.34 21.95
C ASP A 180 9.23 -12.68 21.25
N GLU A 181 10.04 -13.00 20.23
CA GLU A 181 10.21 -14.37 19.76
C GLU A 181 11.06 -15.13 20.80
N THR A 182 10.38 -15.87 21.67
CA THR A 182 10.88 -16.57 22.89
C THR A 182 12.12 -17.47 22.72
N ALA A 183 12.66 -17.61 21.50
CA ALA A 183 13.84 -18.40 21.17
C ALA A 183 15.19 -17.76 21.55
N ARG A 184 15.27 -16.44 21.85
CA ARG A 184 16.56 -15.75 22.13
C ARG A 184 16.83 -15.37 23.58
N GLY A 185 15.84 -15.51 24.47
CA GLY A 185 16.00 -15.28 25.90
C GLY A 185 16.01 -13.80 26.32
N PRO A 186 15.76 -13.52 27.62
CA PRO A 186 15.41 -12.17 28.11
C PRO A 186 16.51 -11.13 27.88
N SER A 187 17.78 -11.52 28.00
CA SER A 187 18.92 -10.62 27.83
C SER A 187 19.02 -10.01 26.42
N HIS A 188 18.43 -10.62 25.39
CA HIS A 188 18.34 -9.98 24.07
C HIS A 188 17.32 -8.83 24.08
N VAL A 189 16.15 -9.07 24.67
CA VAL A 189 15.07 -8.08 24.80
C VAL A 189 15.50 -6.90 25.67
N ASP A 190 16.21 -7.15 26.78
CA ASP A 190 16.68 -6.08 27.69
C ASP A 190 17.65 -5.11 26.97
N ASN A 191 18.60 -5.64 26.19
CA ASN A 191 19.53 -4.82 25.39
C ASN A 191 18.81 -4.03 24.28
N VAL A 192 17.81 -4.65 23.63
CA VAL A 192 16.96 -3.98 22.63
C VAL A 192 16.14 -2.87 23.28
N LEU A 193 15.59 -3.13 24.47
CA LEU A 193 14.83 -2.17 25.25
C LEU A 193 15.70 -0.98 25.65
N GLU A 194 16.93 -1.21 26.14
CA GLU A 194 17.86 -0.11 26.45
C GLU A 194 18.20 0.72 25.21
N LEU A 195 18.50 0.06 24.08
CA LEU A 195 18.81 0.73 22.81
C LEU A 195 17.65 1.59 22.30
N VAL A 196 16.40 1.15 22.48
CA VAL A 196 15.21 1.92 22.08
C VAL A 196 14.85 2.99 23.12
N MET A 197 14.99 2.73 24.42
CA MET A 197 14.79 3.69 25.52
C MET A 197 15.78 4.84 25.50
N ARG A 198 17.02 4.63 25.03
CA ARG A 198 18.03 5.67 24.84
C ARG A 198 17.66 6.70 23.76
N ARG A 199 16.57 6.51 23.02
CA ARG A 199 16.09 7.43 21.99
C ARG A 199 15.40 8.65 22.63
N ALA A 200 15.85 9.85 22.26
CA ALA A 200 15.41 11.14 22.85
C ALA A 200 13.94 11.57 22.56
N ALA A 201 13.06 10.65 22.21
CA ALA A 201 11.63 10.90 22.01
C ALA A 201 10.83 10.07 23.02
N GLY A 202 10.27 10.74 24.04
CA GLY A 202 9.53 10.11 25.14
C GLY A 202 8.21 9.49 24.71
N GLY A 203 8.28 8.32 24.09
CA GLY A 203 7.14 7.47 23.76
C GLY A 203 6.85 6.42 24.83
N GLU A 204 5.64 5.87 24.80
CA GLU A 204 5.25 4.67 25.52
C GLU A 204 5.87 3.44 24.84
N ILE A 205 6.58 2.62 25.61
CA ILE A 205 7.18 1.38 25.14
C ILE A 205 6.62 0.23 25.98
N SER A 206 6.09 -0.79 25.31
CA SER A 206 5.59 -2.00 25.95
C SER A 206 6.23 -3.24 25.35
N VAL A 207 6.51 -4.23 26.20
CA VAL A 207 6.98 -5.56 25.78
C VAL A 207 5.79 -6.51 25.82
N THR A 208 5.62 -7.31 24.77
CA THR A 208 4.57 -8.33 24.69
C THR A 208 5.21 -9.68 24.34
N ALA A 209 5.12 -10.64 25.26
CA ALA A 209 5.44 -12.03 24.96
C ALA A 209 4.32 -12.64 24.08
N GLN A 210 4.69 -13.55 23.18
CA GLN A 210 3.80 -14.10 22.14
C GLN A 210 3.86 -15.65 22.10
#